data_AF-A0A7X6RVX8-F1
#
_entry.id   AF-A0A7X6RVX8-F1
#
_cell.length_a   1.000
_cell.length_b   1.000
_cell.length_c   1.000
_cell.angle_alpha   90.00
_cell.angle_beta   90.00
_cell.angle_gamma   90.00
#
_symmetry.space_group_name_H-M   'P 1'
#
loop_
_entity.id
_entity.type
_entity.pdbx_description
1 polymer ?
#
loop_
_entity_poly.entity_id
_entity_poly.type
_entity_poly.pdbx_seq_one_letter_code
_entity_poly.pdbx_strand_id
1 'polypeptide(L)'
;MTVPLGVTPSELRGTAQYLAFVSNDMKAVQSALMQMLSGEGEAWGHDKIGNRFADGSKGYKAQLDWVDGSITAKTNLLDYYADGLRITADALEQQDKP
;
A
#
# COMPACT_ATOMS: atom_id res chain seq x y z
N MET A 1 27.07 -24.82 -17.14
CA MET A 1 26.57 -24.97 -15.75
C MET A 1 25.91 -23.66 -15.37
N THR A 2 24.59 -23.63 -15.24
CA THR A 2 23.88 -22.49 -14.67
C THR A 2 24.16 -22.48 -13.16
N VAL A 3 24.57 -21.33 -12.63
CA VAL A 3 24.70 -21.17 -11.18
C VAL A 3 23.28 -21.30 -10.62
N PRO A 4 23.01 -22.19 -9.65
CA PRO A 4 21.71 -22.26 -9.02
C PRO A 4 21.39 -20.88 -8.44
N LEU A 5 20.25 -20.31 -8.81
CA LEU A 5 19.77 -19.13 -8.13
C LEU A 5 19.63 -19.48 -6.65
N GLY A 6 20.20 -18.67 -5.77
CA GLY A 6 20.15 -18.88 -4.31
C GLY A 6 18.75 -18.71 -3.70
N VAL A 7 17.71 -18.67 -4.53
CA VAL A 7 16.30 -18.48 -4.17
C VAL A 7 15.45 -19.38 -5.06
N THR A 8 14.55 -20.14 -4.45
CA THR A 8 13.61 -21.05 -5.11
C THR A 8 12.34 -20.32 -5.55
N PRO A 9 11.60 -20.82 -6.57
CA PRO A 9 10.30 -20.28 -6.92
C PRO A 9 9.31 -20.22 -5.76
N SER A 10 9.33 -21.21 -4.86
CA SER A 10 8.49 -21.23 -3.66
C SER A 10 8.80 -20.09 -2.69
N GLU A 11 10.07 -19.75 -2.49
CA GLU A 11 10.47 -18.64 -1.62
C GLU A 11 10.05 -17.28 -2.22
N LEU A 12 10.17 -17.13 -3.54
CA LEU A 12 9.68 -15.95 -4.26
C LEU A 12 8.16 -15.81 -4.11
N ARG A 13 7.40 -16.90 -4.31
CA ARG A 13 5.93 -16.91 -4.13
C ARG A 13 5.54 -16.59 -2.69
N GLY A 14 6.22 -17.17 -1.70
CA GLY A 14 5.96 -16.90 -0.28
C GLY A 14 6.19 -15.42 0.06
N THR A 15 7.29 -14.85 -0.41
CA THR A 15 7.59 -13.42 -0.23
C THR A 15 6.54 -12.54 -0.92
N ALA A 16 6.15 -12.86 -2.16
CA ALA A 16 5.13 -12.14 -2.89
C ALA A 16 3.77 -12.16 -2.16
N GLN A 17 3.37 -13.32 -1.63
CA GLN A 17 2.15 -13.47 -0.84
C GLN A 17 2.18 -12.61 0.42
N TYR A 18 3.31 -12.57 1.13
CA TYR A 18 3.46 -11.76 2.32
C TYR A 18 3.39 -10.26 2.03
N LEU A 19 4.06 -9.79 0.96
CA LEU A 19 3.99 -8.39 0.54
C LEU A 19 2.57 -7.98 0.15
N ALA A 20 1.87 -8.83 -0.61
CA ALA A 20 0.47 -8.60 -0.98
C ALA A 20 -0.46 -8.59 0.25
N PHE A 21 -0.21 -9.47 1.23
CA PHE A 21 -0.95 -9.50 2.48
C PHE A 21 -0.79 -8.17 3.26
N VAL A 22 0.45 -7.72 3.46
CA VAL A 22 0.73 -6.45 4.15
C VAL A 22 0.11 -5.26 3.40
N SER A 23 0.19 -5.25 2.07
CA SER A 23 -0.45 -4.23 1.23
C SER A 23 -1.96 -4.19 1.46
N ASN A 24 -2.62 -5.35 1.48
CA ASN A 24 -4.06 -5.44 1.71
C ASN A 24 -4.46 -4.99 3.11
N ASP A 25 -3.70 -5.35 4.15
CA ASP A 25 -3.96 -4.90 5.52
C ASP A 25 -3.83 -3.38 5.64
N MET A 26 -2.80 -2.79 5.00
CA MET A 26 -2.63 -1.32 4.97
C MET A 26 -3.81 -0.63 4.26
N LYS A 27 -4.27 -1.16 3.12
CA LYS A 27 -5.46 -0.65 2.41
C LYS A 27 -6.73 -0.77 3.26
N ALA A 28 -6.88 -1.88 4.00
CA ALA A 28 -8.03 -2.09 4.87
C ALA A 28 -8.06 -1.05 6.02
N VAL A 29 -6.91 -0.80 6.66
CA VAL A 29 -6.78 0.24 7.69
C VAL A 29 -7.08 1.63 7.12
N GLN A 30 -6.53 1.97 5.95
CA GLN A 30 -6.80 3.23 5.26
C GLN A 30 -8.29 3.39 4.96
N SER A 31 -8.91 2.35 4.39
CA SER A 31 -10.33 2.38 4.04
C SER A 31 -11.22 2.55 5.26
N ALA A 32 -10.92 1.84 6.36
CA ALA A 32 -11.64 1.99 7.62
C ALA A 32 -11.52 3.41 8.19
N LEU A 33 -10.30 3.97 8.18
CA LEU A 33 -10.07 5.36 8.63
C LEU A 33 -10.87 6.35 7.78
N MET A 34 -10.78 6.28 6.46
CA MET A 34 -11.48 7.20 5.56
C MET A 34 -13.01 7.07 5.68
N GLN A 35 -13.52 5.85 5.86
CA GLN A 35 -14.94 5.61 6.10
C GLN A 35 -15.40 6.26 7.40
N MET A 36 -14.67 6.07 8.50
CA MET A 36 -14.99 6.69 9.78
C MET A 36 -15.02 8.21 9.68
N LEU A 37 -13.98 8.82 9.07
CA LEU A 37 -13.89 10.27 8.90
C LEU A 37 -15.00 10.83 8.00
N SER A 38 -15.39 10.11 6.94
CA SER A 38 -16.51 10.53 6.07
C SER A 38 -17.86 10.54 6.80
N GLY A 39 -18.02 9.70 7.83
CA GLY A 39 -19.24 9.58 8.62
C GLY A 39 -19.41 10.68 9.68
N GLU A 40 -18.36 11.42 10.02
CA GLU A 40 -18.38 12.47 11.05
C GLU A 40 -18.88 13.84 10.52
N GLY A 41 -18.97 14.03 9.21
CA GLY A 41 -19.34 15.31 8.60
C GLY A 41 -18.20 16.34 8.62
N GLU A 42 -18.49 17.63 8.42
CA GLU A 42 -17.46 18.66 8.60
C GLU A 42 -17.08 18.74 10.09
N ALA A 43 -15.92 18.19 10.43
CA ALA A 43 -15.42 18.12 11.80
C ALA A 43 -15.09 19.50 12.42
N TRP A 44 -15.16 20.59 11.66
CA TRP A 44 -14.72 21.93 12.06
C TRP A 44 -15.64 22.99 11.49
N GLY A 45 -16.18 23.86 12.34
CA GLY A 45 -17.04 24.96 11.89
C GLY A 45 -16.30 26.01 11.06
N HIS A 46 -17.04 26.80 10.28
CA HIS A 46 -16.49 27.85 9.42
C HIS A 46 -16.00 29.11 10.17
N ASP A 47 -15.81 29.02 11.49
CA ASP A 47 -15.30 30.14 12.27
C ASP A 47 -13.78 30.30 12.12
N LYS A 48 -13.23 31.36 12.71
CA LYS A 48 -11.80 31.66 12.62
C LYS A 48 -10.92 30.54 13.18
N ILE A 49 -11.40 29.76 14.16
CA ILE A 49 -10.66 28.67 14.79
C ILE A 49 -10.70 27.44 13.88
N GLY A 50 -11.89 27.06 13.40
CA GLY A 50 -12.07 25.94 12.49
C GLY A 50 -11.33 26.13 11.17
N ASN A 51 -11.37 27.32 10.56
CA ASN A 51 -10.56 27.59 9.35
C ASN A 51 -9.05 27.49 9.61
N ARG A 52 -8.57 27.91 10.79
CA ARG A 52 -7.13 27.77 11.17
C ARG A 52 -6.70 26.33 11.39
N PHE A 53 -7.63 25.48 11.83
CA PHE A 53 -7.39 24.07 12.07
C PHE A 53 -7.47 23.26 10.77
N ALA A 54 -8.54 23.48 9.99
CA ALA A 54 -8.88 22.69 8.83
C ALA A 54 -8.03 23.03 7.61
N ASP A 55 -7.83 24.32 7.35
CA ASP A 55 -7.27 24.82 6.11
C ASP A 55 -5.77 25.14 6.23
N GLY A 56 -5.14 25.35 5.07
CA GLY A 56 -3.70 25.62 4.95
C GLY A 56 -2.87 24.37 4.71
N SER A 57 -1.61 24.57 4.30
CA SER A 57 -0.72 23.48 3.85
C SER A 57 -0.35 22.45 4.93
N LYS A 58 -0.58 22.77 6.20
CA LYS A 58 -0.41 21.88 7.35
C LYS A 58 -1.72 21.65 8.12
N GLY A 59 -2.83 22.17 7.61
CA GLY A 59 -4.15 21.99 8.22
C GLY A 59 -4.63 20.55 8.08
N TYR A 60 -5.68 20.21 8.81
CA TYR A 60 -6.22 18.86 8.86
C TYR A 60 -6.53 18.28 7.48
N LYS A 61 -7.13 19.05 6.56
CA LYS A 61 -7.46 18.58 5.21
C LYS A 61 -6.21 18.15 4.43
N ALA A 62 -5.16 18.98 4.48
CA ALA A 62 -3.89 18.66 3.83
C ALA A 62 -3.20 17.44 4.46
N GLN A 63 -3.34 17.25 5.78
CA GLN A 63 -2.82 16.05 6.45
C GLN A 63 -3.59 14.80 6.06
N LEU A 64 -4.91 14.88 5.92
CA LEU A 64 -5.76 13.78 5.46
C LEU A 64 -5.36 13.34 4.04
N ASP A 65 -5.24 14.29 3.12
CA ASP A 65 -4.79 14.03 1.74
C ASP A 65 -3.37 13.42 1.71
N TRP A 66 -2.48 13.93 2.56
CA TRP A 66 -1.12 13.42 2.65
C TRP A 66 -1.06 11.98 3.18
N VAL A 67 -1.84 11.66 4.22
CA VAL A 67 -1.92 10.30 4.77
C VAL A 67 -2.45 9.35 3.69
N ASP A 68 -3.57 9.70 3.05
CA ASP A 68 -4.19 8.90 2.00
C ASP A 68 -3.23 8.63 0.83
N GLY A 69 -2.59 9.69 0.31
CA GLY A 69 -1.62 9.57 -0.77
C GLY A 69 -0.39 8.75 -0.37
N SER A 70 0.10 8.91 0.87
CA SER A 70 1.29 8.21 1.35
C SER A 70 1.06 6.71 1.54
N ILE A 71 -0.11 6.30 2.03
CA ILE A 71 -0.47 4.88 2.18
C ILE A 71 -0.64 4.27 0.80
N THR A 72 -1.40 4.93 -0.08
CA THR A 72 -1.61 4.49 -1.48
C THR A 72 -0.29 4.26 -2.22
N ALA A 73 0.66 5.19 -2.11
CA ALA A 73 1.97 5.06 -2.74
C ALA A 73 2.76 3.83 -2.22
N LYS A 74 2.71 3.58 -0.91
CA LYS A 74 3.39 2.43 -0.30
C LYS A 74 2.75 1.11 -0.68
N THR A 75 1.42 1.04 -0.69
CA THR A 75 0.71 -0.19 -1.06
C THR A 75 0.94 -0.54 -2.52
N ASN A 76 0.96 0.46 -3.41
CA ASN A 76 1.29 0.26 -4.82
C ASN A 76 2.71 -0.30 -5.01
N LEU A 77 3.68 0.18 -4.21
CA LEU A 77 5.04 -0.35 -4.25
C LEU A 77 5.11 -1.81 -3.78
N LEU A 78 4.39 -2.17 -2.71
CA LEU A 78 4.31 -3.54 -2.21
C LEU A 78 3.66 -4.47 -3.24
N ASP A 79 2.56 -4.04 -3.88
CA ASP A 79 1.89 -4.79 -4.93
C ASP A 79 2.83 -5.02 -6.13
N TYR A 80 3.52 -3.95 -6.56
CA TYR A 80 4.48 -4.02 -7.66
C TYR A 80 5.59 -5.05 -7.40
N TYR A 81 6.17 -5.05 -6.19
CA TYR A 81 7.17 -6.05 -5.83
C TYR A 81 6.59 -7.46 -5.73
N ALA A 82 5.39 -7.62 -5.17
CA ALA A 82 4.72 -8.91 -5.12
C ALA A 82 4.51 -9.49 -6.53
N ASP A 83 4.07 -8.67 -7.48
CA ASP A 83 3.84 -9.09 -8.86
C ASP A 83 5.15 -9.42 -9.58
N GLY A 84 6.20 -8.61 -9.40
CA GLY A 84 7.53 -8.91 -9.95
C GLY A 84 8.10 -10.24 -9.46
N LEU A 85 7.92 -10.55 -8.18
CA LEU A 85 8.35 -11.83 -7.59
C LEU A 85 7.54 -13.01 -8.12
N ARG A 86 6.22 -12.85 -8.32
CA ARG A 86 5.37 -13.89 -8.95
C ARG A 86 5.81 -14.19 -10.37
N ILE A 87 6.00 -13.15 -11.18
CA ILE A 87 6.47 -13.28 -12.58
C ILE A 87 7.82 -13.99 -12.62
N THR A 88 8.73 -13.65 -11.71
CA THR A 88 10.04 -14.29 -11.62
C THR A 88 9.91 -15.77 -11.25
N ALA A 89 9.07 -16.10 -10.26
CA ALA A 89 8.81 -17.49 -9.90
C ALA A 89 8.25 -18.31 -11.08
N ASP A 90 7.27 -17.75 -11.80
CA ASP A 90 6.67 -18.39 -12.98
C ASP A 90 7.72 -18.63 -14.08
N ALA A 91 8.64 -17.69 -14.30
CA ALA A 91 9.71 -17.82 -15.28
C ALA A 91 10.72 -18.92 -14.92
N LEU A 92 11.08 -19.04 -13.63
CA LEU A 92 11.98 -20.10 -13.16
C LEU A 92 11.35 -21.48 -13.29
N GLU A 93 10.08 -21.64 -12.89
CA GLU A 93 9.35 -22.89 -13.03
C GLU A 93 9.15 -23.31 -14.50
N GLN A 94 9.14 -22.36 -15.44
CA GLN A 94 9.08 -22.64 -16.88
C GLN A 94 10.44 -23.07 -17.44
N GLN A 95 11.55 -22.48 -16.96
CA GLN A 95 12.90 -22.88 -17.37
C GLN A 95 13.27 -24.28 -16.88
N ASP A 96 12.69 -24.74 -15.76
CA ASP A 96 12.91 -26.08 -15.21
C ASP A 96 12.09 -27.19 -15.91
N LYS A 97 11.22 -26.85 -16.87
CA LYS A 97 10.46 -27.84 -17.66
C LYS A 97 11.29 -28.32 -18.86
N PRO A 98 11.42 -29.65 -19.08
CA PRO A 98 12.21 -30.24 -20.16
C PRO A 98 11.65 -29.96 -21.56
#